data_AF-A0A7R8V2Y6-F1
#
_entry.id   AF-A0A7R8V2Y6-F1
#
_cell.length_a   1.000
_cell.length_b   1.000
_cell.length_c   1.000
_cell.angle_alpha   90.00
_cell.angle_beta   90.00
_cell.angle_gamma   90.00
#
_symmetry.space_group_name_H-M   'P 1'
#
loop_
_entity.id
_entity.type
_entity.pdbx_description
1 polymer ?
#
loop_
_entity_poly.entity_id
_entity_poly.type
_entity_poly.pdbx_seq_one_letter_code
_entity_poly.pdbx_strand_id
1 'polypeptide(L)'
;MLSEKLIDIQCLTLTKIALAASSASVAVQLFTLKVIPLIVIDMVKFMVFVALISVAFAAPEHYISPEGGAEIKGYAADLRPDGSYRYAYETSNGIAAQEEGVGSHHANGGFSYTSPEGIPIKIEYTADENGFHPDGAHLPIPPPIPEEILKSLQWNAAHPEEDDPQYEIHSRHL
;
A
#
# COMPACT_ATOMS: atom_id res chain seq x y z
N MET A 1 -16.05 -41.84 -95.86
CA MET A 1 -14.85 -42.19 -95.05
C MET A 1 -14.30 -41.05 -94.19
N LEU A 2 -14.34 -39.77 -94.60
CA LEU A 2 -13.81 -38.65 -93.78
C LEU A 2 -14.78 -38.16 -92.68
N SER A 3 -16.10 -38.31 -92.88
CA SER A 3 -17.13 -37.86 -91.92
C SER A 3 -17.18 -38.69 -90.62
N GLU A 4 -17.11 -40.02 -90.72
CA GLU A 4 -17.19 -40.91 -89.56
C GLU A 4 -16.00 -40.74 -88.60
N LYS A 5 -14.78 -40.55 -89.14
CA LYS A 5 -13.59 -40.30 -88.30
C LYS A 5 -13.66 -38.96 -87.56
N LEU A 6 -14.39 -37.98 -88.07
CA LEU A 6 -14.48 -36.65 -87.46
C LEU A 6 -15.43 -36.66 -86.25
N ILE A 7 -16.51 -37.44 -86.29
CA ILE A 7 -17.49 -37.59 -85.21
C ILE A 7 -16.88 -38.29 -83.99
N ASP A 8 -16.09 -39.34 -84.22
CA ASP A 8 -15.41 -40.07 -83.13
C ASP A 8 -14.38 -39.20 -82.39
N ILE A 9 -13.63 -38.38 -83.13
CA ILE A 9 -12.65 -37.46 -82.52
C ILE A 9 -13.37 -36.40 -81.69
N GLN A 10 -14.47 -35.82 -82.19
CA GLN A 10 -15.24 -34.84 -81.44
C GLN A 10 -15.87 -35.42 -80.17
N CYS A 11 -16.43 -36.63 -80.24
CA CYS A 11 -17.00 -37.34 -79.09
C CYS A 11 -15.95 -37.66 -78.02
N LEU A 12 -14.76 -38.09 -78.44
CA LEU A 12 -13.63 -38.36 -77.54
C LEU A 12 -13.11 -37.08 -76.87
N THR A 13 -13.04 -35.96 -77.60
CA THR A 13 -12.62 -34.67 -77.03
C THR A 13 -13.62 -34.09 -76.04
N LEU A 14 -14.93 -34.17 -76.33
CA LEU A 14 -15.98 -33.70 -75.42
C LEU A 14 -16.02 -34.54 -74.13
N THR A 15 -15.84 -35.85 -74.22
CA THR A 15 -15.78 -36.74 -73.05
C THR A 15 -14.58 -36.43 -72.17
N LYS A 16 -13.40 -36.14 -72.76
CA LYS A 16 -12.20 -35.74 -72.01
C LYS A 16 -12.35 -34.40 -71.31
N ILE A 17 -12.97 -33.41 -71.96
CA ILE A 17 -13.24 -32.09 -71.36
C ILE A 17 -14.25 -32.23 -70.21
N ALA A 18 -15.31 -33.02 -70.38
CA ALA A 18 -16.29 -33.27 -69.33
C ALA A 18 -15.68 -33.99 -68.11
N LEU A 19 -14.77 -34.95 -68.34
CA LEU A 19 -14.04 -35.66 -67.28
C LEU A 19 -13.03 -34.75 -66.56
N ALA A 20 -12.39 -33.81 -67.28
CA ALA A 20 -11.51 -32.81 -66.68
C ALA A 20 -12.28 -31.75 -65.86
N ALA A 21 -13.48 -31.36 -66.30
CA ALA A 21 -14.33 -30.41 -65.58
C ALA A 21 -14.90 -31.02 -64.28
N SER A 22 -15.26 -32.31 -64.29
CA SER A 22 -15.75 -32.99 -63.08
C SER A 22 -14.64 -33.21 -62.05
N SER A 23 -13.42 -33.55 -62.48
CA SER A 23 -12.29 -33.72 -61.56
C SER A 23 -11.84 -32.41 -60.90
N ALA A 24 -11.88 -31.29 -61.64
CA ALA A 24 -11.62 -29.97 -61.08
C ALA A 24 -12.69 -29.55 -60.05
N SER A 25 -13.97 -29.81 -60.34
CA SER A 25 -15.06 -29.54 -59.39
C SER A 25 -14.93 -30.37 -58.11
N VAL A 26 -14.58 -31.65 -58.23
CA VAL A 26 -14.34 -32.53 -57.08
C VAL A 26 -13.13 -32.07 -56.26
N ALA A 27 -12.04 -31.61 -56.90
CA ALA A 27 -10.87 -31.07 -56.21
C ALA A 27 -11.20 -29.77 -55.45
N VAL A 28 -11.99 -28.86 -56.05
CA VAL A 28 -12.46 -27.64 -55.39
C VAL A 28 -13.37 -27.97 -54.21
N GLN A 29 -14.28 -28.95 -54.35
CA GLN A 29 -15.15 -29.41 -53.26
C GLN A 29 -14.37 -30.08 -52.12
N LEU A 30 -13.36 -30.91 -52.42
CA LEU A 30 -12.49 -31.49 -51.39
C LEU A 30 -11.65 -30.41 -50.69
N PHE A 31 -11.19 -29.41 -51.44
CA PHE A 31 -10.44 -28.28 -50.89
C PHE A 31 -11.31 -27.44 -49.94
N THR A 32 -12.53 -27.09 -50.34
CA THR A 32 -13.45 -26.32 -49.49
C THR A 32 -13.95 -27.11 -48.28
N LEU A 33 -14.31 -28.39 -48.43
CA LEU A 33 -14.82 -29.21 -47.30
C LEU A 33 -13.75 -29.65 -46.30
N LYS A 34 -12.48 -29.77 -46.71
CA LYS A 34 -11.43 -30.35 -45.86
C LYS A 34 -10.38 -29.34 -45.40
N VAL A 35 -10.03 -28.35 -46.25
CA VAL A 35 -8.94 -27.41 -45.95
C VAL A 35 -9.45 -26.20 -45.16
N ILE A 36 -10.64 -25.68 -45.47
CA ILE A 36 -11.25 -24.56 -44.73
C ILE A 36 -11.46 -24.89 -43.24
N PRO A 37 -12.07 -26.03 -42.83
CA PRO A 37 -12.22 -26.31 -41.40
C PRO A 37 -10.88 -26.55 -40.71
N LEU A 38 -9.87 -27.10 -41.41
CA LEU A 38 -8.53 -27.29 -40.86
C LEU A 38 -7.85 -25.94 -40.57
N ILE A 39 -7.96 -24.98 -41.50
CA ILE A 39 -7.45 -23.61 -41.33
C ILE A 39 -8.17 -22.89 -40.18
N VAL A 40 -9.50 -23.02 -40.09
CA VAL A 40 -10.29 -22.39 -39.02
C VAL A 40 -9.93 -22.98 -37.66
N ILE A 41 -9.73 -24.30 -37.57
CA ILE A 41 -9.30 -24.98 -36.34
C ILE A 41 -7.92 -24.48 -35.89
N ASP A 42 -6.95 -24.35 -36.80
CA ASP A 42 -5.61 -23.87 -36.45
C ASP A 42 -5.60 -22.38 -36.11
N MET A 43 -6.41 -21.57 -36.78
CA MET A 43 -6.60 -20.16 -36.47
C MET A 43 -7.22 -19.95 -35.08
N VAL A 44 -8.20 -20.76 -34.69
CA VAL A 44 -8.81 -20.72 -33.35
C VAL A 44 -7.80 -21.13 -32.27
N LYS A 45 -6.98 -22.17 -32.51
CA LYS A 45 -5.91 -22.54 -31.57
C LYS A 45 -4.89 -21.41 -31.40
N PHE A 46 -4.51 -20.76 -32.48
CA PHE A 46 -3.60 -19.62 -32.43
C PHE A 46 -4.20 -18.44 -31.65
N MET A 47 -5.48 -18.16 -31.86
CA MET A 47 -6.20 -17.11 -31.11
C MET A 47 -6.29 -17.43 -29.61
N VAL A 48 -6.56 -18.69 -29.26
CA VAL A 48 -6.56 -19.15 -27.86
C VAL A 48 -5.15 -19.05 -27.25
N PHE A 49 -4.10 -19.43 -27.99
CA PHE A 49 -2.72 -19.33 -27.51
C PHE A 49 -2.31 -17.89 -27.24
N VAL A 50 -2.64 -16.95 -28.13
CA VAL A 50 -2.39 -15.51 -27.94
C VAL A 50 -3.19 -14.95 -26.77
N ALA A 51 -4.46 -15.36 -26.62
CA ALA A 51 -5.30 -14.93 -25.50
C ALA A 51 -4.73 -15.40 -24.14
N LEU A 52 -4.20 -16.63 -24.06
CA LEU A 52 -3.57 -17.15 -22.84
C LEU A 52 -2.27 -16.43 -22.49
N ILE A 53 -1.46 -16.06 -23.49
CA ILE A 53 -0.24 -15.27 -23.28
C ILE A 53 -0.58 -13.86 -22.78
N SER A 54 -1.61 -13.22 -23.33
CA SER A 54 -2.05 -11.89 -22.91
C SER A 54 -2.41 -11.84 -21.42
N VAL A 55 -3.10 -12.86 -20.90
CA VAL A 55 -3.46 -12.94 -19.47
C VAL A 55 -2.22 -13.08 -18.58
N ALA A 56 -1.17 -13.76 -19.03
CA ALA A 56 0.07 -13.93 -18.26
C ALA A 56 0.87 -12.61 -18.11
N PHE A 57 0.78 -11.70 -19.09
CA PHE A 57 1.43 -10.39 -19.03
C PHE A 57 0.55 -9.28 -18.44
N ALA A 58 -0.74 -9.55 -18.17
CA ALA A 58 -1.66 -8.61 -17.54
C ALA A 58 -1.63 -8.67 -16.01
N ALA A 59 -0.65 -9.33 -15.40
CA ALA A 59 -0.48 -9.27 -13.96
C ALA A 59 -0.20 -7.81 -13.56
N PRO A 60 -0.98 -7.23 -12.63
CA PRO A 60 -0.69 -5.90 -12.14
C PRO A 60 0.70 -5.90 -11.52
N GLU A 61 1.59 -5.06 -12.05
CA GLU A 61 2.86 -4.79 -11.40
C GLU A 61 2.55 -4.05 -10.10
N HIS A 62 2.53 -4.81 -9.00
CA HIS A 62 2.32 -4.27 -7.68
C HIS A 62 3.56 -3.43 -7.35
N TYR A 63 3.47 -2.13 -7.63
CA TYR A 63 4.43 -1.12 -7.18
C TYR A 63 4.35 -1.06 -5.65
N ILE A 64 5.06 -1.97 -4.97
CA ILE A 64 5.37 -1.84 -3.55
C ILE A 64 6.44 -0.76 -3.47
N SER A 65 6.01 0.48 -3.29
CA SER A 65 6.90 1.49 -2.72
C SER A 65 7.48 0.91 -1.42
N PRO A 66 8.78 1.10 -1.11
CA PRO A 66 9.38 0.62 0.14
C PRO A 66 8.59 1.02 1.40
N GLU A 67 7.82 2.11 1.31
CA GLU A 67 6.97 2.62 2.39
C GLU A 67 5.51 2.13 2.33
N GLY A 68 5.01 1.72 1.15
CA GLY A 68 3.61 1.30 0.95
C GLY A 68 3.32 -0.16 1.29
N GLY A 69 4.36 -0.98 1.49
CA GLY A 69 4.27 -2.39 1.87
C GLY A 69 4.65 -2.68 3.32
N ALA A 70 4.61 -1.68 4.21
CA ALA A 70 5.02 -1.87 5.59
C ALA A 70 4.08 -2.83 6.34
N GLU A 71 4.57 -4.05 6.60
CA GLU A 71 3.87 -5.05 7.41
C GLU A 71 4.05 -4.79 8.91
N ILE A 72 3.05 -5.15 9.72
CA ILE A 72 3.14 -5.11 11.19
C ILE A 72 3.99 -6.31 11.66
N LYS A 73 5.15 -6.03 12.28
CA LYS A 73 6.03 -7.04 12.88
C LYS A 73 5.54 -7.49 14.25
N GLY A 74 4.97 -6.57 15.01
CA GLY A 74 4.52 -6.81 16.37
C GLY A 74 3.30 -5.97 16.71
N TYR A 75 2.36 -6.57 17.43
CA TYR A 75 1.19 -5.89 17.97
C TYR A 75 0.83 -6.51 19.32
N ALA A 76 0.66 -5.66 20.33
CA ALA A 76 0.19 -6.05 21.64
C ALA A 76 -0.85 -5.02 22.10
N ALA A 77 -1.97 -5.50 22.61
CA ALA A 77 -2.99 -4.65 23.23
C ALA A 77 -3.56 -5.38 24.45
N ASP A 78 -3.67 -4.66 25.56
CA ASP A 78 -4.18 -5.12 26.84
C ASP A 78 -5.19 -4.07 27.33
N LEU A 79 -6.46 -4.46 27.47
CA LEU A 79 -7.52 -3.63 28.02
C LEU A 79 -8.01 -4.28 29.30
N ARG A 80 -7.98 -3.52 30.39
CA ARG A 80 -8.37 -4.02 31.70
C ARG A 80 -9.73 -3.47 32.11
N PRO A 81 -10.53 -4.23 32.89
CA PRO A 81 -11.83 -3.78 33.38
C PRO A 81 -11.77 -2.54 34.30
N ASP A 82 -10.61 -2.25 34.87
CA ASP A 82 -10.36 -1.07 35.71
C ASP A 82 -10.22 0.23 34.90
N GLY A 83 -10.32 0.16 33.57
CA GLY A 83 -10.16 1.30 32.67
C GLY A 83 -8.71 1.58 32.29
N SER A 84 -7.75 0.80 32.79
CA SER A 84 -6.37 0.85 32.32
C SER A 84 -6.23 0.13 30.99
N TYR A 85 -5.38 0.68 30.12
CA TYR A 85 -5.09 0.11 28.82
C TYR A 85 -3.61 0.26 28.51
N ARG A 86 -3.13 -0.62 27.63
CA ARG A 86 -1.80 -0.54 27.04
C ARG A 86 -1.84 -1.09 25.64
N TYR A 87 -1.23 -0.40 24.69
CA TYR A 87 -0.97 -0.94 23.36
C TYR A 87 0.45 -0.66 22.92
N ALA A 88 0.96 -1.49 22.02
CA ALA A 88 2.23 -1.30 21.35
C ALA A 88 2.18 -1.96 19.97
N TYR A 89 2.76 -1.32 18.96
CA TYR A 89 2.95 -1.92 17.65
C TYR A 89 4.28 -1.51 17.02
N GLU A 90 4.78 -2.38 16.14
CA GLU A 90 5.99 -2.18 15.36
C GLU A 90 5.73 -2.60 13.91
N THR A 91 6.21 -1.81 12.97
CA THR A 91 6.14 -2.08 11.53
C THR A 91 7.51 -2.43 10.95
N SER A 92 7.49 -3.09 9.79
CA SER A 92 8.69 -3.55 9.11
C SER A 92 9.63 -2.43 8.65
N ASN A 93 9.08 -1.25 8.37
CA ASN A 93 9.84 -0.03 8.01
C ASN A 93 10.35 0.78 9.22
N GLY A 94 10.29 0.23 10.43
CA GLY A 94 10.89 0.85 11.63
C GLY A 94 10.03 1.95 12.26
N ILE A 95 8.71 1.95 12.01
CA ILE A 95 7.76 2.75 12.78
C ILE A 95 7.34 1.91 13.98
N ALA A 96 7.43 2.48 15.17
CA ALA A 96 6.94 1.85 16.38
C ALA A 96 6.20 2.87 17.23
N ALA A 97 5.09 2.47 17.84
CA ALA A 97 4.39 3.30 18.81
C ALA A 97 3.87 2.46 19.97
N GLN A 98 3.83 3.07 21.13
CA GLN A 98 3.29 2.50 22.36
C GLN A 98 2.56 3.56 23.17
N GLU A 99 1.56 3.12 23.92
CA GLU A 99 0.87 3.98 24.89
C GLU A 99 0.28 3.11 25.99
N GLU A 100 0.32 3.62 27.21
CA GLU A 100 -0.39 3.09 28.35
C GLU A 100 -1.05 4.21 29.14
N GLY A 101 -2.19 3.92 29.75
CA GLY A 101 -2.93 4.93 30.48
C GLY A 101 -4.14 4.38 31.19
N VAL A 102 -4.86 5.29 31.83
CA VAL A 102 -6.18 5.05 32.39
C VAL A 102 -7.14 5.98 31.67
N GLY A 103 -8.16 5.39 31.05
CA GLY A 103 -9.14 6.13 30.25
C GLY A 103 -9.65 7.36 30.98
N SER A 104 -9.64 8.51 30.29
CA SER A 104 -10.10 9.81 30.80
C SER A 104 -9.29 10.46 31.93
N HIS A 105 -8.15 9.89 32.35
CA HIS A 105 -7.31 10.47 33.40
C HIS A 105 -5.92 10.87 32.90
N HIS A 106 -5.16 9.90 32.42
CA HIS A 106 -3.80 10.13 31.96
C HIS A 106 -3.40 9.07 30.93
N ALA A 107 -2.51 9.44 30.01
CA ALA A 107 -1.89 8.53 29.07
C ALA A 107 -0.42 8.90 28.88
N ASN A 108 0.45 7.91 28.94
CA ASN A 108 1.86 8.04 28.63
C ASN A 108 2.16 7.18 27.42
N GLY A 109 2.82 7.75 26.43
CA GLY A 109 3.12 7.03 25.21
C GLY A 109 4.33 7.57 24.51
N GLY A 110 4.61 6.98 23.37
CA GLY A 110 5.66 7.43 22.50
C GLY A 110 5.59 6.76 21.16
N PHE A 111 6.14 7.43 20.16
CA PHE A 111 6.27 6.89 18.83
C PHE A 111 7.65 7.20 18.27
N SER A 112 8.11 6.35 17.36
CA SER A 112 9.38 6.49 16.69
C SER A 112 9.23 6.13 15.22
N TYR A 113 9.95 6.84 14.38
CA TYR A 113 10.00 6.61 12.95
C TYR A 113 11.37 7.03 12.41
N THR A 114 11.75 6.51 11.25
CA THR A 114 12.97 6.95 10.56
C THR A 114 12.62 8.08 9.60
N SER A 115 13.32 9.21 9.69
CA SER A 115 13.11 10.33 8.76
C SER A 115 13.59 9.97 7.34
N PRO A 116 13.16 10.70 6.29
CA PRO A 116 13.66 10.49 4.93
C PRO A 116 15.19 10.60 4.79
N GLU A 117 15.84 11.30 5.73
CA GLU A 117 17.29 11.46 5.83
C GLU A 117 17.97 10.28 6.55
N GLY A 118 17.22 9.27 7.00
CA GLY A 118 17.72 8.10 7.71
C GLY A 118 17.94 8.30 9.22
N ILE A 119 17.46 9.40 9.79
CA ILE A 119 17.66 9.72 11.21
C ILE A 119 16.49 9.14 12.01
N PRO A 120 16.73 8.32 13.06
CA PRO A 120 15.67 7.85 13.93
C PRO A 120 15.13 9.02 14.76
N ILE A 121 13.85 9.32 14.60
CA ILE A 121 13.11 10.31 15.38
C ILE A 121 12.26 9.57 16.41
N LYS A 122 12.33 10.03 17.65
CA LYS A 122 11.53 9.52 18.76
C LYS A 122 10.84 10.69 19.46
N ILE A 123 9.56 10.49 19.77
CA ILE A 123 8.75 11.37 20.61
C ILE A 123 8.22 10.52 21.77
N GLU A 124 8.36 11.03 22.98
CA GLU A 124 7.62 10.56 24.15
C GLU A 124 6.59 11.62 24.52
N TYR A 125 5.49 11.23 25.14
CA TYR A 125 4.49 12.19 25.57
C TYR A 125 3.77 11.75 26.83
N THR A 126 3.34 12.75 27.59
CA THR A 126 2.41 12.62 28.70
C THR A 126 1.17 13.44 28.38
N ALA A 127 0.00 12.80 28.42
CA ALA A 127 -1.29 13.44 28.33
C ALA A 127 -1.97 13.39 29.69
N ASP A 128 -2.29 14.55 30.26
CA ASP A 128 -2.91 14.72 31.57
C ASP A 128 -3.97 15.85 31.53
N GLU A 129 -4.43 16.28 32.70
CA GLU A 129 -5.42 17.36 32.86
C GLU A 129 -4.93 18.71 32.31
N ASN A 130 -3.61 18.93 32.25
CA ASN A 130 -2.97 20.14 31.74
C ASN A 130 -2.74 20.09 30.23
N GLY A 131 -2.99 18.94 29.58
CA GLY A 131 -3.00 18.77 28.13
C GLY A 131 -1.99 17.74 27.65
N PHE A 132 -1.48 17.95 26.44
CA PHE A 132 -0.50 17.06 25.80
C PHE A 132 0.90 17.66 25.91
N HIS A 133 1.80 16.91 26.55
CA HIS A 133 3.17 17.30 26.84
C HIS A 133 4.15 16.37 26.08
N PRO A 134 4.53 16.72 24.84
CA PRO A 134 5.50 15.94 24.08
C PRO A 134 6.94 16.31 24.46
N ASP A 135 7.79 15.30 24.57
CA ASP A 135 9.23 15.40 24.72
C ASP A 135 9.93 14.74 23.52
N GLY A 136 10.95 15.41 22.99
CA GLY A 136 11.68 14.93 21.83
C GLY A 136 12.78 15.91 21.40
N ALA A 137 13.94 15.37 21.00
CA ALA A 137 15.13 16.17 20.68
C ALA A 137 14.96 17.14 19.49
N HIS A 138 13.92 16.96 18.68
CA HIS A 138 13.61 17.77 17.50
C HIS A 138 12.47 18.76 17.76
N LEU A 139 11.90 18.78 18.96
CA LEU A 139 10.85 19.72 19.32
C LEU A 139 11.46 21.09 19.63
N PRO A 140 10.73 22.20 19.37
CA PRO A 140 11.18 23.52 19.75
C PRO A 140 11.35 23.62 21.27
N ILE A 141 12.58 23.91 21.72
CA ILE A 141 12.86 24.13 23.14
C ILE A 141 12.65 25.62 23.44
N PRO A 142 11.88 25.99 24.48
CA PRO A 142 11.76 27.39 24.89
C PRO A 142 13.13 27.97 25.28
N PRO A 143 13.35 29.28 25.08
CA PRO A 143 14.61 29.91 25.48
C PRO A 143 14.84 29.73 26.99
N PRO A 144 16.11 29.60 27.42
CA PRO A 144 16.43 29.46 28.84
C PRO A 144 15.98 30.70 29.62
N ILE A 145 15.66 30.49 30.89
CA ILE A 145 15.28 31.57 31.81
C ILE A 145 16.44 32.60 31.90
N PRO A 146 16.17 33.92 31.75
CA PRO A 146 17.18 34.96 31.90
C PRO A 146 17.93 34.91 33.24
N GLU A 147 19.23 35.24 33.22
CA GLU A 147 20.10 35.18 34.41
C GLU A 147 19.61 36.06 35.56
N GLU A 148 18.98 37.20 35.23
CA GLU A 148 18.41 38.14 36.19
C GLU A 148 17.29 37.50 37.02
N ILE A 149 16.47 36.66 36.38
CA ILE A 149 15.38 35.95 37.06
C ILE A 149 15.97 34.89 37.98
N LEU A 150 17.00 34.16 37.55
CA LEU A 150 17.70 33.20 38.40
C LEU A 150 18.32 33.89 39.62
N LYS A 151 18.95 35.05 39.44
CA LYS A 151 19.49 35.86 40.55
C LYS A 151 18.39 36.31 41.51
N SER A 152 17.26 36.77 40.99
CA SER A 152 16.10 37.14 41.80
C SER A 152 15.56 35.96 42.62
N LEU A 153 15.42 34.78 42.00
CA LEU A 153 14.98 33.55 42.68
C LEU A 153 15.98 33.11 43.76
N GLN A 154 17.27 33.17 43.47
CA GLN A 154 18.32 32.87 44.45
C GLN A 154 18.32 33.86 45.61
N TRP A 155 18.10 35.16 45.33
CA TRP A 155 17.98 36.18 46.36
C TRP A 155 16.77 35.91 47.26
N ASN A 156 15.60 35.67 46.69
CA ASN A 156 14.38 35.36 47.44
C ASN A 156 14.52 34.07 48.27
N ALA A 157 15.20 33.05 47.74
CA ALA A 157 15.49 31.83 48.48
C ALA A 157 16.47 32.03 49.64
N ALA A 158 17.44 32.94 49.48
CA ALA A 158 18.41 33.29 50.52
C ALA A 158 17.86 34.30 51.55
N HIS A 159 16.79 35.03 51.21
CA HIS A 159 16.14 36.03 52.05
C HIS A 159 14.66 35.68 52.20
N PRO A 160 14.33 34.59 52.93
CA PRO A 160 12.94 34.30 53.28
C PRO A 160 12.31 35.51 53.99
N GLU A 161 11.03 35.77 53.73
CA GLU A 161 10.31 36.86 54.39
C GLU A 161 10.40 36.69 55.91
N GLU A 162 10.76 37.77 56.61
CA GLU A 162 10.70 37.79 58.07
C GLU A 162 9.24 37.94 58.49
N ASP A 163 8.75 37.02 59.33
CA ASP A 163 7.45 37.12 59.98
C ASP A 163 7.44 38.37 60.90
N ASP A 164 7.02 39.52 60.37
CA ASP A 164 6.74 40.75 61.11
C ASP A 164 5.49 40.54 62.00
N PRO A 165 5.66 40.56 63.33
CA PRO A 165 4.59 40.27 64.28
C PRO A 165 3.42 41.27 64.22
N GLN A 166 3.55 42.40 63.52
CA GLN A 166 2.53 43.43 63.45
C GLN A 166 1.28 43.01 62.66
N TYR A 167 1.37 42.06 61.74
CA TYR A 167 0.21 41.51 61.03
C TYR A 167 -0.51 40.37 61.77
N GLU A 168 0.18 39.65 62.66
CA GLU A 168 -0.44 38.62 63.49
C GLU A 168 -1.43 39.21 64.52
N ILE A 169 -1.20 40.47 64.94
CA ILE A 169 -2.04 41.18 65.91
C ILE A 169 -3.39 41.58 65.29
N HIS A 170 -3.41 41.95 64.00
CA HIS A 170 -4.64 42.40 63.32
C HIS A 170 -5.61 41.25 63.04
N SER A 171 -5.11 40.04 62.79
CA SER A 171 -5.93 38.84 62.56
C SER A 171 -6.53 38.22 63.82
N ARG A 172 -6.04 38.57 65.02
CA ARG A 172 -6.60 38.10 66.30
C ARG A 172 -7.75 38.96 66.85
N HIS A 173 -8.12 40.04 66.16
CA HIS A 173 -9.15 41.00 66.60
C HIS A 173 -10.42 41.00 65.73
N LEU A 174 -10.64 39.97 64.91
CA LEU A 174 -11.91 39.71 64.20
C LEU A 174 -12.58 38.45 64.75
#